data_AF-A0A2R7KPL6-F1
#
_entry.id   AF-A0A2R7KPL6-F1
#
_cell.length_a   1.000
_cell.length_b   1.000
_cell.length_c   1.000
_cell.angle_alpha   90.00
_cell.angle_beta   90.00
_cell.angle_gamma   90.00
#
_symmetry.space_group_name_H-M   'P 1'
#
loop_
_entity.id
_entity.type
_entity.pdbx_description
1 polymer ?
#
loop_
_entity_poly.entity_id
_entity_poly.type
_entity_poly.pdbx_seq_one_letter_code
_entity_poly.pdbx_strand_id
1 'polypeptide(L)' 'FLTEIKVGQACKLLIDNKLNIKQVCYESGFNNFASFHKCFKSITGKSPLIYQKEFISA' A
#
# COMPACT_ATOMS: atom_id res chain seq x y z
N PHE A 1 -4.76 -11.90 8.91
CA PHE A 1 -5.50 -10.86 9.65
C PHE A 1 -4.75 -9.52 9.79
N LEU A 2 -3.72 -9.37 10.64
CA LEU A 2 -3.05 -8.07 10.84
C LEU A 2 -2.53 -7.46 9.52
N THR A 3 -1.95 -8.30 8.66
CA THR A 3 -1.47 -7.88 7.34
C THR A 3 -2.57 -7.31 6.46
N GLU A 4 -3.76 -7.90 6.46
CA GLU A 4 -4.89 -7.44 5.65
C GLU A 4 -5.39 -6.08 6.12
N ILE A 5 -5.43 -5.85 7.44
CA ILE A 5 -5.74 -4.53 8.01
C ILE A 5 -4.70 -3.50 7.57
N LYS A 6 -3.40 -3.83 7.68
CA LYS A 6 -2.30 -2.95 7.25
C LYS A 6 -2.38 -2.64 5.76
N VAL A 7 -2.63 -3.65 4.92
CA VAL A 7 -2.79 -3.45 3.48
C VAL A 7 -4.03 -2.60 3.16
N GLY A 8 -5.16 -2.82 3.85
CA GLY A 8 -6.34 -1.98 3.71
C GLY A 8 -6.07 -0.51 4.05
N GLN A 9 -5.29 -0.24 5.10
CA GLN A 9 -4.83 1.11 5.42
C GLN A 9 -3.92 1.67 4.33
N ALA A 10 -2.95 0.88 3.84
CA ALA A 10 -2.09 1.30 2.74
C ALA A 10 -2.88 1.66 1.48
N CYS A 11 -3.89 0.86 1.10
CA CYS A 11 -4.76 1.14 -0.04
C CYS A 11 -5.43 2.52 0.09
N LYS A 12 -5.99 2.85 1.26
CA LYS A 12 -6.60 4.18 1.50
C LYS A 12 -5.58 5.31 1.34
N LEU A 13 -4.39 5.17 1.92
CA LEU A 13 -3.33 6.18 1.84
C LEU A 13 -2.79 6.34 0.40
N LEU A 14 -2.72 5.26 -0.38
CA LEU A 14 -2.31 5.31 -1.79
C LEU A 14 -3.31 6.09 -2.65
N ILE A 15 -4.61 5.87 -2.43
CA ILE A 15 -5.69 6.56 -3.15
C ILE A 15 -5.73 8.05 -2.77
N ASP A 16 -5.52 8.36 -1.49
CA ASP A 16 -5.46 9.74 -1.01
C ASP A 16 -4.31 10.55 -1.65
N ASN A 17 -3.26 9.86 -2.12
CA ASN A 17 -2.12 10.42 -2.87
C ASN A 17 -1.40 11.61 -2.19
N LYS A 18 -1.54 11.78 -0.87
CA LYS A 18 -0.83 12.81 -0.11
C LYS A 18 0.56 12.38 0.34
N LEU A 19 0.82 11.07 0.33
CA LEU A 19 2.05 10.46 0.82
C LEU A 19 2.74 9.71 -0.31
N ASN A 20 4.08 9.75 -0.31
CA ASN A 20 4.84 8.88 -1.20
C ASN A 20 4.77 7.41 -0.71
N ILE A 21 5.07 6.45 -1.60
CA ILE A 21 5.01 5.01 -1.28
C ILE A 21 5.83 4.68 -0.02
N LYS A 22 6.92 5.42 0.23
CA LYS A 22 7.78 5.19 1.40
C LYS A 22 7.10 5.51 2.71
N GLN A 23 6.45 6.66 2.77
CA GLN A 23 5.63 7.07 3.91
C GLN A 23 4.44 6.13 4.07
N VAL A 24 3.75 5.77 2.98
CA VAL A 24 2.61 4.83 3.03
C VAL A 24 2.99 3.50 3.70
N CYS A 25 4.17 2.94 3.39
CA CYS A 25 4.67 1.72 4.03
C CYS A 25 4.73 1.85 5.56
N TYR A 26 5.32 2.93 6.08
CA TYR A 26 5.46 3.13 7.52
C TYR A 26 4.13 3.49 8.19
N GLU A 27 3.33 4.36 7.57
CA GLU A 27 2.02 4.80 8.08
C GLU A 27 0.97 3.68 8.07
N SER A 28 1.12 2.69 7.19
CA SER A 28 0.30 1.47 7.21
C SER A 28 0.78 0.43 8.22
N GLY A 29 1.85 0.70 8.96
CA GLY A 29 2.37 -0.15 10.04
C GLY A 29 3.34 -1.24 9.59
N PHE A 30 3.98 -1.11 8.43
CA PHE A 30 5.09 -1.98 8.02
C PHE A 30 6.44 -1.39 8.41
N ASN A 31 7.31 -2.24 8.97
CA ASN A 31 8.64 -1.82 9.42
C ASN A 31 9.69 -1.82 8.28
N ASN A 32 9.39 -2.45 7.14
CA ASN A 32 10.29 -2.49 5.99
C ASN A 32 9.55 -2.65 4.67
N PHE A 33 10.19 -2.16 3.61
CA PHE A 33 9.65 -2.12 2.25
C PHE A 33 9.42 -3.47 1.62
N ALA A 34 10.34 -4.41 1.82
CA ALA A 34 10.26 -5.73 1.20
C ALA A 34 9.01 -6.49 1.68
N SER A 35 8.73 -6.43 2.98
CA SER A 35 7.55 -7.04 3.59
C SER A 35 6.28 -6.34 3.12
N PHE A 36 6.29 -5.01 3.05
CA PHE A 36 5.17 -4.23 2.52
C PHE A 36 4.84 -4.63 1.08
N HIS A 37 5.81 -4.58 0.16
CA HIS A 37 5.60 -4.94 -1.24
C HIS A 37 5.12 -6.39 -1.40
N LYS A 38 5.71 -7.34 -0.65
CA LYS A 38 5.32 -8.76 -0.72
C LYS A 38 3.88 -8.96 -0.24
N CYS A 39 3.51 -8.42 0.92
CA CYS A 39 2.15 -8.52 1.45
C CYS A 39 1.13 -7.80 0.59
N PHE A 40 1.44 -6.57 0.19
CA PHE A 40 0.56 -5.76 -0.64
C PHE A 40 0.26 -6.48 -1.96
N LYS A 41 1.29 -7.02 -2.62
CA LYS A 41 1.12 -7.81 -3.85
C LYS A 41 0.37 -9.11 -3.60
N SER A 42 0.63 -9.79 -2.49
CA SER A 42 -0.07 -11.05 -2.15
C SER A 42 -1.57 -10.83 -1.91
N ILE A 43 -1.97 -9.67 -1.39
CA ILE A 43 -3.37 -9.37 -1.02
C ILE A 43 -4.10 -8.67 -2.16
N THR A 44 -3.48 -7.69 -2.81
CA THR A 44 -4.11 -6.89 -3.88
C THR A 44 -3.85 -7.43 -5.29
N GLY A 45 -2.91 -8.37 -5.43
CA GLY A 45 -2.41 -8.85 -6.72
C GLY A 45 -1.47 -7.89 -7.44
N LYS A 46 -1.26 -6.67 -6.92
CA LYS A 46 -0.58 -5.57 -7.63
C LYS A 46 0.51 -4.94 -6.78
N SER A 47 1.42 -4.19 -7.40
CA SER A 47 2.37 -3.38 -6.63
C SER A 47 1.68 -2.09 -6.13
N PRO A 48 2.14 -1.51 -5.01
CA PRO A 48 1.57 -0.28 -4.46
C PRO A 48 1.49 0.87 -5.49
N LEU A 49 2.52 0.99 -6.34
CA LEU A 49 2.60 2.02 -7.37
C LEU A 49 1.57 1.79 -8.50
N ILE A 50 1.39 0.54 -8.94
CA ILE A 50 0.40 0.21 -9.98
C ILE A 50 -1.00 0.48 -9.42
N TYR A 51 -1.26 -0.01 -8.20
CA TYR A 51 -2.53 0.23 -7.51
C TYR A 51 -2.80 1.73 -7.42
N GLN A 52 -1.85 2.53 -6.92
CA GLN A 52 -1.99 3.98 -6.83
C GLN A 52 -2.38 4.62 -8.18
N LYS A 53 -1.68 4.27 -9.27
CA LYS A 53 -1.97 4.82 -10.60
C LYS A 53 -3.38 4.48 -11.09
N GLU A 54 -3.84 3.25 -10.89
CA GLU A 54 -5.17 2.81 -11.35
C GLU A 54 -6.32 3.55 -10.67
N PHE A 55 -6.16 3.99 -9.42
CA PHE A 55 -7.22 4.70 -8.69
C PHE A 55 -7.15 6.22 -8.79
N ILE A 56 -5.99 6.80 -9.09
CA ILE A 56 -5.84 8.26 -9.24
C ILE A 56 -6.08 8.73 -10.67
N SER A 57 -5.77 7.87 -11.65
CA SER A 57 -5.98 8.20 -13.08
C SER A 57 -7.39 7.84 -13.57
N ALA A 58 -8.34 7.65 -12.64
CA ALA A 58 -9.74 7.35 -12.90
C ALA A 58 -10.63 8.57 -12.63
#